data_AF-A0A2S0XQT4-F1
#
_entry.id   AF-A0A2S0XQT4-F1
#
_cell.length_a   1.000
_cell.length_b   1.000
_cell.length_c   1.000
_cell.angle_alpha   90.00
_cell.angle_beta   90.00
_cell.angle_gamma   90.00
#
_symmetry.space_group_name_H-M   'P 1'
#
loop_
_entity.id
_entity.type
_entity.pdbx_description
1 polymer ?
#
loop_
_entity_poly.entity_id
_entity_poly.type
_entity_poly.pdbx_seq_one_letter_code
_entity_poly.pdbx_strand_id
1 'polypeptide(L)'
;MILRMPGPWKHPDTGVYYLRQRRPKEFVSTQIEEPVAIPVAEATRFVKVGAMVKVSLATKDREEAKARYREADAALQEFWQRYRASPQPLTQKQIQALAGLLYHQLVGMMDSEPGEEGIWTAALRLNQGKMERGELDGWFGPSVDELFAREGIRTDPLSRTRVVHAPFGAVQRAAEVNLRKAQGDYTPDEGAKRFPVWEPSGEAAARTSASASAGKFELFVLLDHKFDTQSLKEKTREDYRSYLKKFVEVIGHSDARRVTKDDVRQWRDKLMAEGLTPKTINDKYRAALSVVLSHAVDEFSLVDNVAKGIRDKRKAPDPKGPKGYDAIQAKTILAATFKGTAKAISAPHRRAIFWVPWICAYTGLRVTEVTQLRGVDVRTEGGTPFLFITPEAGSTKSDKAWTTAVHPHLVELGLLSMFKEIGDGPAFYVPYPAETNLSDITGSSRAKEAGNRVGEWITADLGIPAPNDRPNHAWRHLFTTLSRDLEMDKQARDYMMGSSPEDAREGYGDWTPATLMREIEKLPRFEVEEATYRPSTERVEPQPIRGAPLKRLVPKLQRRGRPRKVAS
;
A
#
# COMPACT_ATOMS: atom_id res chain seq x y z
N MET A 1 -28.16 20.28 -12.71
CA MET A 1 -28.03 19.40 -13.89
C MET A 1 -26.73 18.64 -13.73
N ILE A 2 -26.77 17.36 -13.36
CA ILE A 2 -25.55 16.55 -13.14
C ILE A 2 -24.99 16.24 -14.53
N LEU A 3 -23.82 16.79 -14.86
CA LEU A 3 -23.10 16.45 -16.09
C LEU A 3 -22.75 14.96 -16.01
N ARG A 4 -23.49 14.16 -16.78
CA ARG A 4 -23.29 12.72 -16.85
C ARG A 4 -21.90 12.48 -17.47
N MET A 5 -20.97 11.96 -16.68
CA MET A 5 -19.62 11.67 -17.17
C MET A 5 -19.69 10.68 -18.35
N PRO A 6 -18.85 10.87 -19.39
CA PRO A 6 -18.72 9.91 -20.47
C PRO A 6 -18.43 8.51 -19.90
N GLY A 7 -19.05 7.47 -20.45
CA GLY A 7 -18.88 6.09 -19.99
C GLY A 7 -19.08 5.07 -21.10
N PRO A 8 -18.77 3.79 -20.84
CA PRO A 8 -18.89 2.73 -21.84
C PRO A 8 -20.33 2.58 -22.32
N TRP A 9 -20.52 2.64 -23.63
CA TRP A 9 -21.82 2.55 -24.28
C TRP A 9 -22.08 1.11 -24.72
N LYS A 10 -23.16 0.49 -24.23
CA LYS A 10 -23.53 -0.88 -24.60
C LYS A 10 -24.22 -0.88 -25.97
N HIS A 11 -23.70 -1.67 -26.92
CA HIS A 11 -24.34 -1.83 -28.22
C HIS A 11 -25.65 -2.62 -28.09
N PRO A 12 -26.77 -2.13 -28.63
CA PRO A 12 -28.09 -2.75 -28.44
C PRO A 12 -28.16 -4.18 -29.01
N ASP A 13 -27.59 -4.41 -30.19
CA ASP A 13 -27.74 -5.70 -30.87
C ASP A 13 -26.69 -6.76 -30.44
N THR A 14 -25.44 -6.34 -30.21
CA THR A 14 -24.35 -7.28 -29.90
C THR A 14 -24.06 -7.42 -28.41
N GLY A 15 -24.56 -6.48 -27.59
CA GLY A 15 -24.30 -6.41 -26.15
C GLY A 15 -22.87 -6.01 -25.78
N VAL A 16 -21.98 -5.78 -26.76
CA VAL A 16 -20.58 -5.40 -26.55
C VAL A 16 -20.49 -3.92 -26.17
N TYR A 17 -19.59 -3.58 -25.25
CA TYR A 17 -19.35 -2.19 -24.85
C TYR A 17 -18.38 -1.48 -25.80
N TYR A 18 -18.62 -0.19 -26.02
CA TYR A 18 -17.83 0.68 -26.88
C TYR A 18 -17.44 1.96 -26.13
N LEU A 19 -16.26 2.49 -26.47
CA LEU A 19 -16.04 3.92 -26.37
C LEU A 19 -16.78 4.59 -27.53
N ARG A 20 -17.61 5.59 -27.23
CA ARG A 20 -18.40 6.35 -28.20
C ARG A 20 -18.44 7.80 -27.77
N GLN A 21 -17.63 8.64 -28.40
CA GLN A 21 -17.54 10.06 -28.08
C GLN A 21 -17.68 10.93 -29.32
N ARG A 22 -18.33 12.08 -29.15
CA ARG A 22 -18.43 13.09 -30.20
C ARG A 22 -17.12 13.83 -30.34
N ARG A 23 -16.79 14.19 -31.58
CA ARG A 23 -15.69 15.11 -31.85
C ARG A 23 -15.91 16.44 -31.09
N PRO A 24 -14.88 17.00 -30.44
CA PRO A 24 -14.96 18.33 -29.83
C PRO A 24 -15.40 19.40 -30.85
N LYS A 25 -16.16 20.41 -30.39
CA LYS A 25 -16.78 21.41 -31.28
C LYS A 25 -15.74 22.22 -32.04
N GLU A 26 -14.60 22.47 -31.42
CA GLU A 26 -13.46 23.19 -31.97
C GLU A 26 -12.82 22.51 -33.20
N PHE A 27 -13.09 21.21 -33.42
CA PHE A 27 -12.52 20.43 -34.53
C PHE A 27 -13.55 20.02 -35.58
N VAL A 28 -14.79 20.54 -35.51
CA VAL A 28 -15.87 20.15 -36.44
C VAL A 28 -15.56 20.55 -37.87
N SER A 29 -14.90 21.69 -38.09
CA SER A 29 -14.46 22.18 -39.40
C SER A 29 -13.03 21.78 -39.77
N THR A 30 -12.29 21.09 -38.89
CA THR A 30 -10.91 20.66 -39.15
C THR A 30 -10.89 19.27 -39.79
N GLN A 31 -10.21 19.15 -40.93
CA GLN A 31 -9.91 17.85 -41.53
C GLN A 31 -8.76 17.20 -40.76
N ILE A 32 -9.08 16.06 -40.12
CA ILE A 32 -8.15 15.26 -39.32
C ILE A 32 -7.99 13.93 -40.04
N GLU A 33 -6.88 13.79 -40.77
CA GLU A 33 -6.57 12.56 -41.53
C GLU A 33 -5.85 11.51 -40.68
N GLU A 34 -5.16 11.94 -39.62
CA GLU A 34 -4.48 11.06 -38.69
C GLU A 34 -5.50 10.21 -37.89
N PRO A 35 -5.40 8.87 -37.92
CA PRO A 35 -6.21 8.03 -37.07
C PRO A 35 -5.79 8.18 -35.60
N VAL A 36 -6.74 8.06 -34.67
CA VAL A 36 -6.43 8.00 -33.24
C VAL A 36 -6.10 6.57 -32.84
N ALA A 37 -4.95 6.37 -32.20
CA ALA A 37 -4.55 5.10 -31.60
C ALA A 37 -5.23 4.94 -30.23
N ILE A 38 -6.05 3.90 -30.06
CA ILE A 38 -6.79 3.65 -28.83
C ILE A 38 -6.44 2.27 -28.28
N PRO A 39 -5.90 2.17 -27.05
CA PRO A 39 -5.65 0.88 -26.41
C PRO A 39 -6.98 0.21 -26.06
N VAL A 40 -7.10 -1.07 -26.41
CA VAL A 40 -8.23 -1.93 -26.07
C VAL A 40 -7.70 -3.30 -25.69
N ALA A 41 -7.74 -3.61 -24.39
CA ALA A 41 -7.10 -4.80 -23.85
C ALA A 41 -5.61 -4.83 -24.24
N GLU A 42 -5.12 -5.95 -24.78
CA GLU A 42 -3.72 -6.14 -25.17
C GLU A 42 -3.39 -5.58 -26.57
N ALA A 43 -4.33 -4.93 -27.26
CA ALA A 43 -4.15 -4.47 -28.64
C ALA A 43 -4.46 -2.97 -28.80
N THR A 44 -3.70 -2.29 -29.65
CA THR A 44 -3.98 -0.92 -30.08
C THR A 44 -4.88 -0.92 -31.31
N ARG A 45 -5.97 -0.15 -31.28
CA ARG A 45 -6.90 0.04 -32.40
C ARG A 45 -6.75 1.43 -32.98
N PHE A 46 -6.45 1.52 -34.27
CA PHE A 46 -6.39 2.79 -35.01
C PHE A 46 -7.77 3.13 -35.56
N VAL A 47 -8.32 4.26 -35.15
CA VAL A 47 -9.72 4.65 -35.45
C VAL A 47 -9.73 5.95 -36.22
N LYS A 48 -10.44 5.98 -37.35
CA LYS A 48 -10.64 7.21 -38.11
C LYS A 48 -11.43 8.22 -37.29
N VAL A 49 -10.96 9.46 -37.29
CA VAL A 49 -11.61 10.55 -36.55
C VAL A 49 -12.77 11.08 -37.38
N GLY A 50 -13.99 10.58 -37.13
CA GLY A 50 -15.23 11.10 -37.73
C GLY A 50 -15.96 12.11 -36.84
N ALA A 51 -17.25 12.37 -37.14
CA ALA A 51 -18.13 13.14 -36.25
C ALA A 51 -18.33 12.46 -34.88
N MET A 52 -18.21 11.13 -34.85
CA MET A 52 -18.05 10.34 -33.63
C MET A 52 -16.88 9.38 -33.77
N VAL A 53 -16.05 9.34 -32.73
CA VAL A 53 -15.04 8.31 -32.54
C VAL A 53 -15.69 7.14 -31.81
N LYS A 54 -15.64 5.96 -32.43
CA LYS A 54 -16.23 4.74 -31.90
C LYS A 54 -15.23 3.60 -31.98
N VAL A 55 -15.01 2.92 -30.87
CA VAL A 55 -14.18 1.71 -30.82
C VAL A 55 -14.79 0.70 -29.86
N SER A 56 -14.78 -0.57 -30.27
CA SER A 56 -15.22 -1.66 -29.40
C SER A 56 -14.24 -1.82 -28.25
N LEU A 57 -14.73 -1.98 -27.03
CA LEU A 57 -13.91 -2.33 -25.87
C LEU A 57 -13.68 -3.85 -25.75
N ALA A 58 -14.11 -4.62 -26.76
CA ALA A 58 -13.93 -6.07 -26.86
C ALA A 58 -14.40 -6.87 -25.64
N THR A 59 -15.44 -6.40 -24.96
CA THR A 59 -16.04 -7.12 -23.82
C THR A 59 -17.54 -6.84 -23.71
N LYS A 60 -18.26 -7.83 -23.18
CA LYS A 60 -19.68 -7.72 -22.77
C LYS A 60 -19.81 -7.55 -21.26
N ASP A 61 -18.72 -7.73 -20.50
CA ASP A 61 -18.68 -7.52 -19.06
C ASP A 61 -18.62 -6.02 -18.74
N ARG A 62 -19.38 -5.61 -17.73
CA ARG A 62 -19.56 -4.20 -17.41
C ARG A 62 -18.37 -3.60 -16.66
N GLU A 63 -17.75 -4.35 -15.75
CA GLU A 63 -16.64 -3.85 -14.94
C GLU A 63 -15.35 -3.82 -15.76
N GLU A 64 -15.11 -4.85 -16.58
CA GLU A 64 -14.04 -4.87 -17.55
C GLU A 64 -14.19 -3.76 -18.59
N ALA A 65 -15.42 -3.50 -19.08
CA ALA A 65 -15.68 -2.38 -19.96
C ALA A 65 -15.36 -1.03 -19.32
N LYS A 66 -15.62 -0.84 -18.01
CA LYS A 66 -15.25 0.41 -17.32
C LYS A 66 -13.74 0.58 -17.20
N ALA A 67 -12.99 -0.50 -16.96
CA ALA A 67 -11.52 -0.45 -16.92
C ALA A 67 -10.96 -0.05 -18.30
N ARG A 68 -11.31 -0.81 -19.34
CA ARG A 68 -10.88 -0.53 -20.72
C ARG A 68 -11.35 0.83 -21.24
N TYR A 69 -12.54 1.29 -20.83
CA TYR A 69 -13.03 2.62 -21.20
C TYR A 69 -12.15 3.75 -20.65
N ARG A 70 -11.62 3.61 -19.42
CA ARG A 70 -10.79 4.67 -18.81
C ARG A 70 -9.50 4.87 -19.60
N GLU A 71 -8.85 3.77 -19.99
CA GLU A 71 -7.63 3.81 -20.81
C GLU A 71 -7.93 4.34 -22.22
N ALA A 72 -9.00 3.86 -22.84
CA ALA A 72 -9.41 4.28 -24.16
C ALA A 72 -9.82 5.77 -24.22
N ASP A 73 -10.51 6.26 -23.19
CA ASP A 73 -10.90 7.67 -23.06
C ASP A 73 -9.67 8.54 -22.80
N ALA A 74 -8.75 8.13 -21.93
CA ALA A 74 -7.51 8.86 -21.68
C ALA A 74 -6.70 9.06 -22.98
N ALA A 75 -6.51 8.00 -23.77
CA ALA A 75 -5.82 8.08 -25.07
C ALA A 75 -6.53 9.02 -26.06
N LEU A 76 -7.87 8.98 -26.09
CA LEU A 76 -8.66 9.88 -26.93
C LEU A 76 -8.57 11.35 -26.46
N GLN A 77 -8.56 11.61 -25.15
CA GLN A 77 -8.38 12.97 -24.62
C GLN A 77 -6.98 13.51 -24.92
N GLU A 78 -5.95 12.68 -24.80
CA GLU A 78 -4.58 13.04 -25.14
C GLU A 78 -4.44 13.38 -26.62
N PHE A 79 -5.06 12.59 -27.51
CA PHE A 79 -5.16 12.90 -28.92
C PHE A 79 -5.76 14.29 -29.17
N TRP A 80 -6.86 14.64 -28.50
CA TRP A 80 -7.47 15.96 -28.63
C TRP A 80 -6.59 17.08 -28.09
N GLN A 81 -5.93 16.87 -26.95
CA GLN A 81 -5.00 17.85 -26.38
C GLN A 81 -3.83 18.12 -27.33
N ARG A 82 -3.25 17.08 -27.92
CA ARG A 82 -2.20 17.20 -28.94
C ARG A 82 -2.69 17.97 -30.16
N TYR A 83 -3.91 17.71 -30.62
CA TYR A 83 -4.49 18.43 -31.76
C TYR A 83 -4.73 19.93 -31.49
N ARG A 84 -4.86 20.34 -30.22
CA ARG A 84 -4.91 21.76 -29.84
C ARG A 84 -3.54 22.44 -29.93
N ALA A 85 -2.44 21.70 -29.81
CA ALA A 85 -1.09 22.24 -29.92
C ALA A 85 -0.63 22.32 -31.38
N SER A 86 -0.08 23.44 -31.84
CA SER A 86 0.38 23.60 -33.24
C SER A 86 1.52 22.61 -33.57
N PRO A 87 1.57 22.04 -34.81
CA PRO A 87 2.66 21.16 -35.21
C PRO A 87 4.01 21.86 -35.06
N GLN A 88 4.99 21.18 -34.45
CA GLN A 88 6.33 21.75 -34.25
C GLN A 88 7.35 21.05 -35.16
N PRO A 89 8.25 21.80 -35.81
CA PRO A 89 9.32 21.18 -36.58
C PRO A 89 10.29 20.40 -35.70
N LEU A 90 10.76 19.26 -36.21
CA LEU A 90 11.76 18.44 -35.53
C LEU A 90 13.18 18.87 -35.91
N THR A 91 14.03 18.95 -34.89
CA THR A 91 15.47 19.15 -35.10
C THR A 91 16.11 17.90 -35.71
N GLN A 92 17.28 18.05 -36.32
CA GLN A 92 18.02 16.90 -36.87
C GLN A 92 18.34 15.84 -35.78
N LYS A 93 18.71 16.27 -34.56
CA LYS A 93 18.99 15.36 -33.43
C LYS A 93 17.77 14.53 -33.05
N GLN A 94 16.59 15.15 -33.06
CA GLN A 94 15.31 14.50 -32.78
C GLN A 94 14.91 13.52 -33.86
N ILE A 95 15.09 13.89 -35.13
CA ILE A 95 14.88 12.98 -36.27
C ILE A 95 15.76 11.72 -36.13
N GLN A 96 17.03 11.88 -35.75
CA GLN A 96 17.94 10.75 -35.54
C GLN A 96 17.56 9.91 -34.31
N ALA A 97 17.09 10.52 -33.24
CA ALA A 97 16.61 9.80 -32.06
C ALA A 97 15.35 8.96 -32.36
N LEU A 98 14.42 9.51 -33.15
CA LEU A 98 13.22 8.78 -33.60
C LEU A 98 13.56 7.62 -34.53
N ALA A 99 14.52 7.81 -35.43
CA ALA A 99 15.07 6.72 -36.23
C ALA A 99 15.69 5.62 -35.35
N GLY A 100 16.33 5.99 -34.24
CA GLY A 100 16.84 5.06 -33.24
C GLY A 100 15.75 4.25 -32.55
N LEU A 101 14.65 4.88 -32.13
CA LEU A 101 13.51 4.18 -31.54
C LEU A 101 12.93 3.13 -32.50
N LEU A 102 12.77 3.49 -33.77
CA LEU A 102 12.29 2.56 -34.80
C LEU A 102 13.27 1.40 -35.03
N TYR A 103 14.58 1.68 -35.08
CA TYR A 103 15.62 0.65 -35.17
C TYR A 103 15.55 -0.34 -34.00
N HIS A 104 15.52 0.16 -32.77
CA HIS A 104 15.50 -0.69 -31.57
C HIS A 104 14.24 -1.56 -31.49
N GLN A 105 13.09 -1.02 -31.91
CA GLN A 105 11.86 -1.78 -32.00
C GLN A 105 11.99 -2.95 -32.99
N LEU A 106 12.49 -2.68 -34.20
CA LEU A 106 12.59 -3.69 -35.27
C LEU A 106 13.64 -4.78 -34.96
N VAL A 107 14.75 -4.41 -34.31
CA VAL A 107 15.75 -5.39 -33.84
C VAL A 107 15.22 -6.19 -32.65
N GLY A 108 14.51 -5.54 -31.72
CA GLY A 108 13.98 -6.17 -30.51
C GLY A 108 12.84 -7.15 -30.77
N MET A 109 11.97 -6.87 -31.74
CA MET A 109 10.86 -7.78 -32.11
C MET A 109 11.34 -9.16 -32.57
N MET A 110 12.56 -9.25 -33.10
CA MET A 110 13.13 -10.43 -33.74
C MET A 110 14.40 -10.91 -33.01
N ASP A 111 14.58 -10.50 -31.75
CA ASP A 111 15.83 -10.73 -31.01
C ASP A 111 16.06 -12.21 -30.68
N SER A 112 15.03 -12.90 -30.19
CA SER A 112 15.11 -14.32 -29.82
C SER A 112 15.04 -15.24 -31.03
N GLU A 113 14.16 -14.92 -31.99
CA GLU A 113 13.85 -15.76 -33.16
C GLU A 113 13.84 -14.88 -34.41
N PRO A 114 15.00 -14.64 -35.05
CA PRO A 114 15.12 -13.73 -36.19
C PRO A 114 14.44 -14.25 -37.46
N GLY A 115 14.07 -15.52 -37.54
CA GLY A 115 13.52 -16.15 -38.73
C GLY A 115 14.59 -16.49 -39.78
N GLU A 116 14.15 -16.88 -40.99
CA GLU A 116 15.04 -17.37 -42.05
C GLU A 116 15.84 -16.25 -42.74
N GLU A 117 17.09 -16.53 -43.12
CA GLU A 117 17.98 -15.59 -43.84
C GLU A 117 17.37 -15.03 -45.13
N GLY A 118 16.59 -15.86 -45.83
CA GLY A 118 15.91 -15.48 -47.07
C GLY A 118 14.92 -14.34 -46.90
N ILE A 119 14.28 -14.23 -45.74
CA ILE A 119 13.32 -13.17 -45.42
C ILE A 119 14.04 -11.83 -45.34
N TRP A 120 15.18 -11.76 -44.65
CA TRP A 120 15.93 -10.52 -44.50
C TRP A 120 16.62 -10.10 -45.79
N THR A 121 17.13 -11.06 -46.56
CA THR A 121 17.69 -10.79 -47.90
C THR A 121 16.64 -10.20 -48.83
N ALA A 122 15.42 -10.75 -48.83
CA ALA A 122 14.29 -10.21 -49.58
C ALA A 122 13.87 -8.82 -49.07
N ALA A 123 13.81 -8.63 -47.75
CA ALA A 123 13.47 -7.35 -47.14
C ALA A 123 14.48 -6.24 -47.50
N LEU A 124 15.79 -6.54 -47.46
CA LEU A 124 16.85 -5.60 -47.87
C LEU A 124 16.70 -5.20 -49.34
N ARG A 125 16.47 -6.18 -50.24
CA ARG A 125 16.26 -5.92 -51.67
C ARG A 125 14.99 -5.09 -51.93
N LEU A 126 13.89 -5.39 -51.22
CA LEU A 126 12.65 -4.64 -51.33
C LEU A 126 12.82 -3.20 -50.86
N ASN A 127 13.46 -3.00 -49.70
CA ASN A 127 13.71 -1.67 -49.15
C ASN A 127 14.58 -0.82 -50.09
N GLN A 128 15.63 -1.42 -50.68
CA GLN A 128 16.47 -0.75 -51.67
C GLN A 128 15.67 -0.34 -52.91
N GLY A 129 14.87 -1.26 -53.47
CA GLY A 129 14.04 -0.95 -54.63
C GLY A 129 12.97 0.12 -54.34
N LYS A 130 12.44 0.17 -53.11
CA LYS A 130 11.49 1.21 -52.68
C LYS A 130 12.16 2.57 -52.57
N MET A 131 13.42 2.64 -52.12
CA MET A 131 14.21 3.86 -52.15
C MET A 131 14.46 4.35 -53.58
N GLU A 132 14.95 3.48 -54.46
CA GLU A 132 15.32 3.85 -55.84
C GLU A 132 14.12 4.41 -56.65
N ARG A 133 12.91 3.94 -56.34
CA ARG A 133 11.67 4.43 -56.96
C ARG A 133 11.02 5.62 -56.23
N GLY A 134 11.62 6.12 -55.15
CA GLY A 134 11.06 7.22 -54.36
C GLY A 134 9.77 6.86 -53.61
N GLU A 135 9.55 5.58 -53.32
CA GLU A 135 8.32 5.04 -52.71
C GLU A 135 8.42 4.91 -51.17
N LEU A 136 9.44 5.51 -50.54
CA LEU A 136 9.70 5.36 -49.10
C LEU A 136 8.57 5.88 -48.22
N ASP A 137 7.90 6.96 -48.62
CA ASP A 137 6.80 7.52 -47.83
C ASP A 137 5.58 6.59 -47.78
N GLY A 138 5.23 5.95 -48.90
CA GLY A 138 4.17 4.95 -48.92
C GLY A 138 4.56 3.65 -48.19
N TRP A 139 5.85 3.32 -48.15
CA TRP A 139 6.35 2.07 -47.57
C TRP A 139 6.57 2.16 -46.05
N PHE A 140 7.23 3.22 -45.57
CA PHE A 140 7.58 3.42 -44.16
C PHE A 140 6.72 4.47 -43.44
N GLY A 141 6.00 5.31 -44.19
CA GLY A 141 5.11 6.33 -43.63
C GLY A 141 4.16 5.79 -42.55
N PRO A 142 3.45 4.68 -42.77
CA PRO A 142 2.55 4.11 -41.75
C PRO A 142 3.26 3.76 -40.43
N SER A 143 4.47 3.21 -40.48
CA SER A 143 5.24 2.88 -39.27
C SER A 143 5.77 4.13 -38.55
N VAL A 144 6.11 5.17 -39.31
CA VAL A 144 6.49 6.48 -38.74
C VAL A 144 5.28 7.18 -38.11
N ASP A 145 4.11 7.09 -38.74
CA ASP A 145 2.87 7.65 -38.21
C ASP A 145 2.46 6.94 -36.90
N GLU A 146 2.62 5.62 -36.84
CA GLU A 146 2.45 4.85 -35.60
C GLU A 146 3.42 5.28 -34.50
N LEU A 147 4.71 5.45 -34.84
CA LEU A 147 5.72 5.97 -33.91
C LEU A 147 5.33 7.36 -33.39
N PHE A 148 4.89 8.26 -34.28
CA PHE A 148 4.46 9.60 -33.88
C PHE A 148 3.23 9.57 -32.98
N ALA A 149 2.26 8.70 -33.28
CA ALA A 149 1.09 8.53 -32.44
C ALA A 149 1.47 8.00 -31.05
N ARG A 150 2.37 7.02 -30.98
CA ARG A 150 2.85 6.42 -29.72
C ARG A 150 3.65 7.41 -28.88
N GLU A 151 4.55 8.16 -29.49
CA GLU A 151 5.41 9.14 -28.80
C GLU A 151 4.73 10.51 -28.62
N GLY A 152 3.45 10.65 -29.01
CA GLY A 152 2.69 11.89 -28.85
C GLY A 152 3.18 13.05 -29.73
N ILE A 153 3.86 12.77 -30.84
CA ILE A 153 4.51 13.76 -31.69
C ILE A 153 3.50 14.36 -32.66
N ARG A 154 3.46 15.69 -32.75
CA ARG A 154 2.78 16.42 -33.82
C ARG A 154 3.79 17.32 -34.52
N THR A 155 4.15 16.96 -35.73
CA THR A 155 5.17 17.68 -36.50
C THR A 155 4.67 18.12 -37.87
N ASP A 156 5.42 18.99 -38.52
CA ASP A 156 5.11 19.48 -39.86
C ASP A 156 5.43 18.41 -40.94
N PRO A 157 4.85 18.53 -42.16
CA PRO A 157 5.07 17.56 -43.22
C PRO A 157 6.54 17.33 -43.59
N LEU A 158 7.38 18.38 -43.58
CA LEU A 158 8.80 18.27 -43.92
C LEU A 158 9.55 17.45 -42.85
N SER A 159 9.25 17.68 -41.58
CA SER A 159 9.81 16.89 -40.48
C SER A 159 9.34 15.43 -40.53
N ARG A 160 8.08 15.16 -40.87
CA ARG A 160 7.58 13.80 -41.11
C ARG A 160 8.35 13.12 -42.24
N THR A 161 8.47 13.75 -43.41
CA THR A 161 9.26 13.22 -44.52
C THR A 161 10.71 12.97 -44.09
N ARG A 162 11.32 13.86 -43.30
CA ARG A 162 12.69 13.64 -42.80
C ARG A 162 12.78 12.45 -41.84
N VAL A 163 11.76 12.17 -41.03
CA VAL A 163 11.69 10.94 -40.22
C VAL A 163 11.31 9.71 -41.04
N VAL A 164 10.70 9.83 -42.21
CA VAL A 164 10.49 8.72 -43.16
C VAL A 164 11.76 8.40 -43.97
N HIS A 165 12.62 9.38 -44.18
CA HIS A 165 13.85 9.25 -44.97
C HIS A 165 15.13 9.02 -44.13
N ALA A 166 15.21 9.54 -42.90
CA ALA A 166 16.23 9.15 -41.91
C ALA A 166 16.31 7.62 -41.62
N PRO A 167 15.22 6.83 -41.68
CA PRO A 167 15.17 5.39 -41.48
C PRO A 167 15.67 4.55 -42.62
N PHE A 168 16.01 5.10 -43.80
CA PHE A 168 16.70 4.26 -44.78
C PHE A 168 17.97 3.66 -44.15
N GLY A 169 18.67 4.40 -43.30
CA GLY A 169 19.80 3.87 -42.53
C GLY A 169 19.47 3.10 -41.24
N ALA A 170 18.21 3.09 -40.78
CA ALA A 170 17.80 2.50 -39.49
C ALA A 170 17.02 1.19 -39.69
N VAL A 171 16.03 1.17 -40.60
CA VAL A 171 15.29 -0.04 -40.97
C VAL A 171 16.16 -0.99 -41.78
N GLN A 172 16.98 -0.45 -42.70
CA GLN A 172 17.96 -1.27 -43.42
C GLN A 172 18.98 -1.88 -42.47
N ARG A 173 19.50 -1.10 -41.52
CA ARG A 173 20.42 -1.61 -40.50
C ARG A 173 19.75 -2.61 -39.57
N ALA A 174 18.48 -2.41 -39.20
CA ALA A 174 17.74 -3.40 -38.42
C ALA A 174 17.61 -4.73 -39.19
N ALA A 175 17.33 -4.67 -40.50
CA ALA A 175 17.29 -5.84 -41.37
C ALA A 175 18.68 -6.49 -41.54
N GLU A 176 19.76 -5.72 -41.64
CA GLU A 176 21.15 -6.23 -41.64
C GLU A 176 21.51 -6.92 -40.32
N VAL A 177 21.12 -6.34 -39.18
CA VAL A 177 21.34 -6.92 -37.85
C VAL A 177 20.55 -8.22 -37.69
N ASN A 178 19.27 -8.23 -38.09
CA ASN A 178 18.46 -9.44 -37.99
C ASN A 178 18.90 -10.52 -38.99
N LEU A 179 19.45 -10.14 -40.16
CA LEU A 179 20.11 -11.10 -41.08
C LEU A 179 21.33 -11.74 -40.43
N ARG A 180 22.20 -10.96 -39.77
CA ARG A 180 23.36 -11.51 -39.04
C ARG A 180 22.91 -12.46 -37.93
N LYS A 181 21.87 -12.11 -37.18
CA LYS A 181 21.29 -13.01 -36.16
C LYS A 181 20.74 -14.30 -36.77
N ALA A 182 20.04 -14.22 -37.91
CA ALA A 182 19.55 -15.39 -38.65
C ALA A 182 20.69 -16.32 -39.11
N GLN A 183 21.89 -15.76 -39.33
CA GLN A 183 23.13 -16.47 -39.64
C GLN A 183 23.90 -16.96 -38.39
N GLY A 184 23.36 -16.73 -37.19
CA GLY A 184 23.96 -17.13 -35.91
C GLY A 184 24.94 -16.11 -35.31
N ASP A 185 25.11 -14.93 -35.90
CA ASP A 185 25.94 -13.84 -35.34
C ASP A 185 25.12 -12.88 -34.48
N TYR A 186 25.25 -13.03 -33.17
CA TYR A 186 24.62 -12.19 -32.14
C TYR A 186 25.56 -11.11 -31.57
N THR A 187 26.69 -10.83 -32.23
CA THR A 187 27.63 -9.80 -31.76
C THR A 187 26.92 -8.44 -31.61
N PRO A 188 27.10 -7.72 -30.48
CA PRO A 188 26.43 -6.45 -30.23
C PRO A 188 26.60 -5.44 -31.38
N ASP A 189 25.51 -4.82 -31.82
CA ASP A 189 25.57 -3.75 -32.82
C ASP A 189 26.03 -2.44 -32.17
N GLU A 190 27.34 -2.24 -32.16
CA GLU A 190 28.00 -1.00 -31.73
C GLU A 190 27.50 0.22 -32.52
N GLY A 191 27.01 0.02 -33.75
CA GLY A 191 26.40 1.05 -34.59
C GLY A 191 25.09 1.59 -34.01
N ALA A 192 24.45 0.91 -33.06
CA ALA A 192 23.26 1.40 -32.36
C ALA A 192 23.56 2.62 -31.47
N LYS A 193 24.80 2.77 -30.97
CA LYS A 193 25.21 3.87 -30.08
C LYS A 193 25.21 5.25 -30.74
N ARG A 194 25.11 5.30 -32.08
CA ARG A 194 25.07 6.55 -32.86
C ARG A 194 23.74 7.30 -32.74
N PHE A 195 22.67 6.60 -32.34
CA PHE A 195 21.35 7.21 -32.20
C PHE A 195 21.28 8.00 -30.88
N PRO A 196 20.97 9.30 -30.93
CA PRO A 196 20.76 10.06 -29.70
C PRO A 196 19.56 9.53 -28.92
N VAL A 197 19.56 9.72 -27.60
CA VAL A 197 18.39 9.47 -26.76
C VAL A 197 17.25 10.41 -27.17
N TRP A 198 16.03 9.89 -27.29
CA TRP A 198 14.85 10.68 -27.60
C TRP A 198 14.51 11.64 -26.45
N GLU A 199 14.53 12.93 -26.76
CA GLU A 199 14.16 14.03 -25.87
C GLU A 199 13.11 14.90 -26.60
N PRO A 200 11.84 14.93 -26.16
CA PRO A 200 10.83 15.79 -26.76
C PRO A 200 11.17 17.27 -26.49
N SER A 201 11.26 18.10 -27.53
CA SER A 201 11.65 19.51 -27.38
C SER A 201 10.47 20.41 -27.03
N GLY A 202 10.65 21.20 -25.97
CA GLY A 202 9.85 22.39 -25.66
C GLY A 202 10.06 22.80 -24.20
N GLU A 203 10.78 23.90 -23.95
CA GLU A 203 11.10 24.42 -22.60
C GLU A 203 9.87 24.83 -21.75
N ALA A 204 8.67 24.82 -22.34
CA ALA A 204 7.40 24.96 -21.62
C ALA A 204 6.74 23.60 -21.29
N ALA A 205 6.96 22.56 -22.10
CA ALA A 205 6.52 21.19 -21.86
C ALA A 205 7.47 20.43 -20.92
N ALA A 206 8.77 20.72 -20.94
CA ALA A 206 9.74 20.16 -20.00
C ALA A 206 9.42 20.50 -18.54
N ARG A 207 8.73 21.62 -18.27
CA ARG A 207 8.26 21.96 -16.90
C ARG A 207 6.95 21.30 -16.50
N THR A 208 6.13 20.85 -17.44
CA THR A 208 4.83 20.22 -17.18
C THR A 208 4.84 18.69 -17.35
N SER A 209 5.62 18.13 -18.28
CA SER A 209 5.79 16.69 -18.48
C SER A 209 6.90 16.06 -17.63
N ALA A 210 7.96 16.80 -17.28
CA ALA A 210 8.85 16.37 -16.19
C ALA A 210 8.11 16.44 -14.86
N SER A 211 7.23 17.42 -14.63
CA SER A 211 6.38 17.45 -13.44
C SER A 211 5.37 16.29 -13.41
N ALA A 212 4.78 15.91 -14.56
CA ALA A 212 3.81 14.82 -14.64
C ALA A 212 4.45 13.40 -14.68
N SER A 213 5.66 13.22 -15.24
CA SER A 213 6.36 11.94 -15.29
C SER A 213 7.37 11.73 -14.14
N ALA A 214 8.03 12.79 -13.64
CA ALA A 214 8.76 12.71 -12.38
C ALA A 214 7.78 12.37 -11.27
N GLY A 215 6.60 13.02 -11.25
CA GLY A 215 5.51 12.70 -10.33
C GLY A 215 5.19 11.20 -10.23
N LYS A 216 5.14 10.47 -11.35
CA LYS A 216 4.81 9.02 -11.34
C LYS A 216 5.88 8.14 -10.69
N PHE A 217 7.16 8.50 -10.81
CA PHE A 217 8.28 7.74 -10.23
C PHE A 217 8.77 8.32 -8.90
N GLU A 218 8.15 9.38 -8.39
CA GLU A 218 8.43 9.84 -7.04
C GLU A 218 8.12 8.72 -6.04
N LEU A 219 9.09 8.39 -5.18
CA LEU A 219 8.98 7.33 -4.17
C LEU A 219 7.70 7.46 -3.33
N PHE A 220 7.27 8.69 -3.04
CA PHE A 220 6.04 8.95 -2.28
C PHE A 220 4.77 8.69 -3.08
N VAL A 221 4.76 8.97 -4.38
CA VAL A 221 3.63 8.70 -5.27
C VAL A 221 3.50 7.20 -5.52
N LEU A 222 4.62 6.50 -5.72
CA LEU A 222 4.66 5.04 -5.81
C LEU A 222 4.17 4.36 -4.51
N LEU A 223 4.58 4.91 -3.36
CA LEU A 223 4.07 4.46 -2.06
C LEU A 223 2.56 4.66 -1.96
N ASP A 224 2.06 5.85 -2.28
CA ASP A 224 0.64 6.16 -2.23
C ASP A 224 -0.17 5.23 -3.13
N HIS A 225 0.26 5.06 -4.38
CA HIS A 225 -0.39 4.15 -5.34
C HIS A 225 -0.41 2.70 -4.84
N LYS A 226 0.68 2.21 -4.25
CA LYS A 226 0.71 0.86 -3.68
C LYS A 226 -0.36 0.67 -2.61
N PHE A 227 -0.50 1.64 -1.71
CA PHE A 227 -1.45 1.53 -0.60
C PHE A 227 -2.90 1.70 -1.06
N ASP A 228 -3.12 2.56 -2.06
CA ASP A 228 -4.44 2.77 -2.65
C ASP A 228 -4.92 1.54 -3.45
N THR A 229 -4.00 0.74 -4.02
CA THR A 229 -4.32 -0.49 -4.78
C THR A 229 -4.44 -1.76 -3.93
N GLN A 230 -3.87 -1.80 -2.73
CA GLN A 230 -3.78 -3.02 -1.91
C GLN A 230 -4.55 -2.96 -0.58
N SER A 231 -5.30 -1.88 -0.31
CA SER A 231 -6.07 -1.67 0.94
C SER A 231 -5.25 -1.97 2.22
N LEU A 232 -3.99 -1.53 2.24
CA LEU A 232 -3.07 -1.75 3.35
C LEU A 232 -3.27 -0.71 4.48
N LYS A 233 -2.80 -1.03 5.69
CA LYS A 233 -2.97 -0.17 6.88
C LYS A 233 -2.28 1.19 6.74
N GLU A 234 -3.00 2.27 7.06
CA GLU A 234 -2.50 3.65 7.02
C GLU A 234 -1.24 3.86 7.87
N LYS A 235 -1.19 3.24 9.06
CA LYS A 235 0.01 3.29 9.92
C LYS A 235 1.28 2.81 9.21
N THR A 236 1.18 1.79 8.37
CA THR A 236 2.30 1.26 7.59
C THR A 236 2.71 2.24 6.49
N ARG A 237 1.74 2.90 5.84
CA ARG A 237 1.98 3.98 4.86
C ARG A 237 2.77 5.11 5.50
N GLU A 238 2.35 5.57 6.68
CA GLU A 238 3.06 6.62 7.43
C GLU A 238 4.49 6.21 7.81
N ASP A 239 4.69 4.99 8.31
CA ASP A 239 6.01 4.49 8.69
C ASP A 239 6.94 4.41 7.48
N TYR A 240 6.45 3.88 6.36
CA TYR A 240 7.22 3.82 5.11
C TYR A 240 7.54 5.20 4.59
N ARG A 241 6.57 6.12 4.59
CA ARG A 241 6.78 7.53 4.21
C ARG A 241 7.85 8.18 5.09
N SER A 242 7.87 7.91 6.38
CA SER A 242 8.91 8.40 7.31
C SER A 242 10.30 7.86 6.96
N TYR A 243 10.43 6.55 6.70
CA TYR A 243 11.71 5.96 6.31
C TYR A 243 12.20 6.47 4.94
N LEU A 244 11.31 6.60 3.96
CA LEU A 244 11.64 7.16 2.64
C LEU A 244 12.04 8.63 2.74
N LYS A 245 11.42 9.43 3.61
CA LYS A 245 11.86 10.80 3.85
C LYS A 245 13.32 10.87 4.30
N LYS A 246 13.71 10.03 5.26
CA LYS A 246 15.10 9.92 5.72
C LYS A 246 16.06 9.46 4.62
N PHE A 247 15.60 8.63 3.70
CA PHE A 247 16.38 8.24 2.52
C PHE A 247 16.61 9.42 1.57
N VAL A 248 15.53 10.11 1.21
CA VAL A 248 15.56 11.28 0.33
C VAL A 248 16.45 12.38 0.91
N GLU A 249 16.46 12.57 2.24
CA GLU A 249 17.39 13.47 2.93
C GLU A 249 18.88 13.08 2.74
N VAL A 250 19.19 11.81 2.49
CA VAL A 250 20.56 11.34 2.21
C VAL A 250 20.94 11.56 0.75
N ILE A 251 20.04 11.20 -0.18
CA ILE A 251 20.37 11.14 -1.62
C ILE A 251 19.97 12.42 -2.39
N GLY A 252 19.19 13.30 -1.77
CA GLY A 252 18.82 14.61 -2.31
C GLY A 252 17.71 14.59 -3.37
N HIS A 253 17.08 13.45 -3.65
CA HIS A 253 15.94 13.37 -4.58
C HIS A 253 15.01 12.19 -4.25
N SER A 254 13.81 12.19 -4.82
CA SER A 254 12.80 11.13 -4.64
C SER A 254 12.41 10.40 -5.93
N ASP A 255 13.03 10.70 -7.07
CA ASP A 255 12.81 9.96 -8.32
C ASP A 255 13.42 8.56 -8.24
N ALA A 256 12.57 7.52 -8.27
CA ALA A 256 12.96 6.11 -8.19
C ALA A 256 13.90 5.66 -9.33
N ARG A 257 13.82 6.28 -10.51
CA ARG A 257 14.67 5.93 -11.68
C ARG A 257 16.13 6.33 -11.48
N ARG A 258 16.35 7.33 -10.62
CA ARG A 258 17.68 7.87 -10.31
C ARG A 258 18.33 7.15 -9.13
N VAL A 259 17.59 6.31 -8.40
CA VAL A 259 18.13 5.57 -7.27
C VAL A 259 19.08 4.49 -7.76
N THR A 260 20.31 4.50 -7.26
CA THR A 260 21.36 3.54 -7.60
C THR A 260 21.62 2.55 -6.47
N LYS A 261 22.35 1.46 -6.77
CA LYS A 261 22.84 0.54 -5.72
C LYS A 261 23.76 1.23 -4.72
N ASP A 262 24.48 2.27 -5.16
CA ASP A 262 25.40 3.00 -4.29
C ASP A 262 24.66 3.84 -3.27
N ASP A 263 23.58 4.53 -3.68
CA ASP A 263 22.67 5.25 -2.79
C ASP A 263 22.12 4.36 -1.66
N VAL A 264 21.73 3.13 -2.00
CA VAL A 264 21.24 2.16 -1.01
C VAL A 264 22.35 1.71 -0.05
N ARG A 265 23.59 1.56 -0.53
CA ARG A 265 24.76 1.26 0.33
C ARG A 265 25.09 2.42 1.25
N GLN A 266 25.16 3.64 0.72
CA GLN A 266 25.40 4.86 1.51
C GLN A 266 24.33 5.02 2.59
N TRP A 267 23.06 4.79 2.26
CA TRP A 267 21.99 4.83 3.25
C TRP A 267 22.17 3.74 4.33
N ARG A 268 22.44 2.49 3.93
CA ARG A 268 22.72 1.41 4.88
C ARG A 268 23.88 1.79 5.81
N ASP A 269 24.98 2.29 5.27
CA ASP A 269 26.20 2.59 6.01
C ASP A 269 26.00 3.78 6.96
N LYS A 270 25.22 4.78 6.55
CA LYS A 270 24.77 5.86 7.44
C LYS A 270 23.96 5.31 8.62
N LEU A 271 22.96 4.45 8.36
CA LEU A 271 22.16 3.84 9.44
C LEU A 271 23.01 2.95 10.36
N MET A 272 24.04 2.30 9.82
CA MET A 272 25.01 1.54 10.60
C MET A 272 25.83 2.45 11.52
N ALA A 273 26.30 3.59 11.01
CA ALA A 273 27.04 4.60 11.78
C ALA A 273 26.17 5.26 12.87
N GLU A 274 24.86 5.41 12.63
CA GLU A 274 23.88 5.84 13.64
C GLU A 274 23.59 4.77 14.71
N GLY A 275 24.20 3.58 14.62
CA GLY A 275 24.08 2.52 15.63
C GLY A 275 22.82 1.66 15.51
N LEU A 276 22.08 1.71 14.39
CA LEU A 276 20.89 0.88 14.21
C LEU A 276 21.26 -0.60 14.05
N THR A 277 20.40 -1.48 14.59
CA THR A 277 20.59 -2.93 14.48
C THR A 277 20.39 -3.42 13.04
N PRO A 278 21.03 -4.54 12.64
CA PRO A 278 20.82 -5.13 11.31
C PRO A 278 19.36 -5.45 11.02
N LYS A 279 18.60 -5.86 12.04
CA LYS A 279 17.16 -6.13 11.91
C LYS A 279 16.38 -4.85 11.59
N THR A 280 16.65 -3.76 12.30
CA THR A 280 16.01 -2.47 12.05
C THR A 280 16.31 -1.97 10.65
N ILE A 281 17.58 -2.03 10.22
CA ILE A 281 18.00 -1.60 8.88
C ILE A 281 17.32 -2.43 7.79
N ASN A 282 17.38 -3.76 7.90
CA ASN A 282 16.91 -4.67 6.85
C ASN A 282 15.38 -4.77 6.77
N ASP A 283 14.70 -4.86 7.92
CA ASP A 283 13.27 -5.20 7.98
C ASP A 283 12.37 -3.95 8.00
N LYS A 284 12.94 -2.75 8.21
CA LYS A 284 12.18 -1.49 8.22
C LYS A 284 12.65 -0.53 7.14
N TYR A 285 13.87 0.00 7.28
CA TYR A 285 14.38 1.07 6.42
C TYR A 285 14.58 0.58 4.97
N ARG A 286 15.42 -0.45 4.77
CA ARG A 286 15.62 -1.06 3.45
C ARG A 286 14.33 -1.66 2.90
N ALA A 287 13.53 -2.30 3.76
CA ALA A 287 12.28 -2.93 3.37
C ALA A 287 11.29 -1.92 2.77
N ALA A 288 11.14 -0.74 3.38
CA ALA A 288 10.25 0.31 2.86
C ALA A 288 10.63 0.72 1.43
N LEU A 289 11.92 0.99 1.18
CA LEU A 289 12.40 1.32 -0.17
C LEU A 289 12.25 0.14 -1.14
N SER A 290 12.67 -1.05 -0.73
CA SER A 290 12.58 -2.24 -1.57
C SER A 290 11.13 -2.54 -1.97
N VAL A 291 10.16 -2.34 -1.07
CA VAL A 291 8.73 -2.53 -1.38
C VAL A 291 8.23 -1.51 -2.41
N VAL A 292 8.62 -0.25 -2.29
CA VAL A 292 8.23 0.80 -3.25
C VAL A 292 8.87 0.59 -4.61
N LEU A 293 10.16 0.26 -4.66
CA LEU A 293 10.84 -0.03 -5.93
C LEU A 293 10.31 -1.30 -6.59
N SER A 294 10.00 -2.36 -5.83
CA SER A 294 9.33 -3.54 -6.39
C SER A 294 7.96 -3.19 -6.97
N HIS A 295 7.17 -2.37 -6.28
CA HIS A 295 5.89 -1.90 -6.81
C HIS A 295 6.07 -1.12 -8.12
N ALA A 296 7.12 -0.32 -8.24
CA ALA A 296 7.45 0.41 -9.46
C ALA A 296 7.89 -0.52 -10.60
N VAL A 297 8.58 -1.62 -10.30
CA VAL A 297 8.92 -2.66 -11.29
C VAL A 297 7.65 -3.32 -11.80
N ASP A 298 6.77 -3.72 -10.89
CA ASP A 298 5.56 -4.48 -11.21
C ASP A 298 4.52 -3.63 -11.98
N GLU A 299 4.34 -2.34 -11.62
CA GLU A 299 3.22 -1.52 -12.10
C GLU A 299 3.63 -0.30 -12.94
N PHE A 300 4.91 0.12 -12.89
CA PHE A 300 5.37 1.38 -13.51
C PHE A 300 6.56 1.20 -14.47
N SER A 301 6.88 -0.04 -14.87
CA SER A 301 7.99 -0.35 -15.80
C SER A 301 9.37 0.14 -15.31
N LEU A 302 9.59 0.23 -14.00
CA LEU A 302 10.94 0.40 -13.48
C LEU A 302 11.76 -0.85 -13.81
N VAL A 303 13.00 -0.67 -14.30
CA VAL A 303 13.80 -1.80 -14.83
C VAL A 303 14.24 -2.78 -13.73
N ASP A 304 14.66 -2.28 -12.56
CA ASP A 304 15.16 -3.12 -11.47
C ASP A 304 14.88 -2.50 -10.10
N ASN A 305 14.69 -3.37 -9.10
CA ASN A 305 14.70 -2.98 -7.71
C ASN A 305 16.13 -3.00 -7.17
N VAL A 306 16.83 -1.88 -7.29
CA VAL A 306 18.23 -1.75 -6.87
C VAL A 306 18.45 -1.96 -5.35
N ALA A 307 17.41 -1.90 -4.52
CA ALA A 307 17.49 -2.19 -3.09
C ALA A 307 17.45 -3.70 -2.78
N LYS A 308 17.11 -4.54 -3.76
CA LYS A 308 17.10 -6.00 -3.63
C LYS A 308 18.53 -6.49 -3.41
N GLY A 309 18.76 -7.22 -2.31
CA GLY A 309 20.05 -7.82 -1.98
C GLY A 309 21.04 -6.94 -1.19
N ILE A 310 20.83 -5.62 -1.11
CA ILE A 310 21.70 -4.73 -0.33
C ILE A 310 21.32 -4.76 1.16
N ARG A 311 21.82 -5.77 1.87
CA ARG A 311 21.49 -6.01 3.29
C ARG A 311 22.64 -5.62 4.21
N ASP A 312 22.31 -5.26 5.45
CA ASP A 312 23.25 -5.31 6.56
C ASP A 312 23.43 -6.79 6.98
N LYS A 313 24.65 -7.30 6.84
CA LYS A 313 25.03 -8.69 7.14
C LYS A 313 25.79 -8.84 8.45
N ARG A 314 25.94 -7.77 9.25
CA ARG A 314 26.53 -7.88 10.59
C ARG A 314 25.76 -8.91 11.41
N LYS A 315 26.48 -9.65 12.26
CA LYS A 315 25.87 -10.58 13.20
C LYS A 315 24.83 -9.82 14.03
N ALA A 316 23.64 -10.40 14.19
CA ALA A 316 22.66 -9.87 15.13
C ALA A 316 23.28 -9.85 16.53
N PRO A 317 22.99 -8.84 17.37
CA PRO A 317 23.42 -8.85 18.75
C PRO A 317 22.98 -10.14 19.44
N ASP A 318 23.84 -10.67 20.31
CA ASP A 318 23.48 -11.85 21.10
C ASP A 318 22.25 -11.52 21.98
N PRO A 319 21.38 -12.51 22.25
CA PRO A 319 20.21 -12.30 23.09
C PRO A 319 20.61 -11.73 24.47
N LYS A 320 19.96 -10.64 24.91
CA LYS A 320 20.24 -9.98 26.19
C LYS A 320 19.71 -10.74 27.43
N GLY A 321 19.29 -12.00 27.26
CA GLY A 321 18.66 -12.82 28.31
C GLY A 321 17.21 -13.24 27.96
N PRO A 322 16.43 -13.64 28.98
CA PRO A 322 15.05 -14.07 28.80
C PRO A 322 14.18 -13.01 28.12
N LYS A 323 13.19 -13.47 27.35
CA LYS A 323 12.28 -12.55 26.63
C LYS A 323 11.05 -12.16 27.46
N GLY A 324 10.69 -12.97 28.45
CA GLY A 324 9.55 -12.75 29.33
C GLY A 324 9.97 -12.56 30.77
N TYR A 325 9.01 -12.16 31.61
CA TYR A 325 9.21 -12.21 33.05
C TYR A 325 9.41 -13.65 33.48
N ASP A 326 10.29 -13.87 34.45
CA ASP A 326 10.34 -15.15 35.16
C ASP A 326 9.20 -15.24 36.19
N ALA A 327 9.08 -16.42 36.83
CA ALA A 327 8.03 -16.67 37.82
C ALA A 327 8.11 -15.76 39.05
N ILE A 328 9.32 -15.37 39.46
CA ILE A 328 9.53 -14.50 40.63
C ILE A 328 9.07 -13.09 40.27
N GLN A 329 9.57 -12.54 39.17
CA GLN A 329 9.20 -11.22 38.66
C GLN A 329 7.68 -11.12 38.44
N ALA A 330 7.08 -12.12 37.80
CA ALA A 330 5.64 -12.17 37.57
C ALA A 330 4.87 -12.09 38.89
N LYS A 331 5.18 -12.96 39.86
CA LYS A 331 4.54 -12.95 41.19
C LYS A 331 4.77 -11.63 41.94
N THR A 332 5.97 -11.06 41.86
CA THR A 332 6.26 -9.75 42.49
C THR A 332 5.38 -8.65 41.90
N ILE A 333 5.23 -8.59 40.57
CA ILE A 333 4.36 -7.58 39.93
C ILE A 333 2.89 -7.81 40.31
N LEU A 334 2.42 -9.06 40.25
CA LEU A 334 1.04 -9.41 40.58
C LEU A 334 0.71 -9.15 42.07
N ALA A 335 1.63 -9.43 42.99
CA ALA A 335 1.46 -9.07 44.40
C ALA A 335 1.41 -7.53 44.58
N ALA A 336 2.23 -6.79 43.84
CA ALA A 336 2.27 -5.33 43.92
C ALA A 336 0.98 -4.66 43.44
N THR A 337 0.14 -5.32 42.63
CA THR A 337 -1.16 -4.76 42.22
C THR A 337 -2.07 -4.49 43.41
N PHE A 338 -1.97 -5.30 44.47
CA PHE A 338 -2.72 -5.13 45.72
C PHE A 338 -2.20 -4.01 46.61
N LYS A 339 -1.14 -3.29 46.21
CA LYS A 339 -0.67 -2.08 46.92
C LYS A 339 -1.11 -0.80 46.22
N GLY A 340 -1.53 -0.90 44.96
CA GLY A 340 -1.79 0.24 44.09
C GLY A 340 -0.53 1.10 43.87
N THR A 341 -0.74 2.33 43.41
CA THR A 341 0.33 3.35 43.34
C THR A 341 -0.28 4.73 43.58
N ALA A 342 0.42 5.57 44.35
CA ALA A 342 0.03 6.96 44.56
C ALA A 342 0.09 7.79 43.26
N LYS A 343 0.87 7.34 42.25
CA LYS A 343 0.97 7.99 40.93
C LYS A 343 -0.24 7.71 40.03
N ALA A 344 -1.13 6.79 40.41
CA ALA A 344 -2.33 6.47 39.64
C ALA A 344 -3.47 7.44 39.95
N ILE A 345 -3.53 8.50 39.14
CA ILE A 345 -4.37 9.69 39.39
C ILE A 345 -5.87 9.42 39.23
N SER A 346 -6.30 8.62 38.23
CA SER A 346 -7.72 8.38 37.93
C SER A 346 -8.17 6.94 38.23
N ALA A 347 -9.48 6.72 38.42
CA ALA A 347 -10.04 5.39 38.65
C ALA A 347 -9.68 4.38 37.52
N PRO A 348 -9.78 4.71 36.22
CA PRO A 348 -9.37 3.81 35.14
C PRO A 348 -7.87 3.51 35.17
N HIS A 349 -7.04 4.47 35.55
CA HIS A 349 -5.60 4.25 35.67
C HIS A 349 -5.29 3.27 36.83
N ARG A 350 -5.94 3.42 37.99
CA ARG A 350 -5.83 2.46 39.10
C ARG A 350 -6.30 1.07 38.70
N ARG A 351 -7.41 0.98 37.94
CA ARG A 351 -7.88 -0.30 37.37
C ARG A 351 -6.87 -0.89 36.39
N ALA A 352 -6.23 -0.08 35.55
CA ALA A 352 -5.24 -0.55 34.60
C ALA A 352 -4.03 -1.16 35.31
N ILE A 353 -3.50 -0.48 36.33
CA ILE A 353 -2.40 -0.97 37.16
C ILE A 353 -2.75 -2.30 37.83
N PHE A 354 -3.98 -2.43 38.32
CA PHE A 354 -4.42 -3.65 38.97
C PHE A 354 -4.63 -4.78 37.94
N TRP A 355 -5.55 -4.62 36.99
CA TRP A 355 -6.08 -5.73 36.20
C TRP A 355 -5.26 -6.08 34.96
N VAL A 356 -4.56 -5.13 34.35
CA VAL A 356 -3.87 -5.39 33.08
C VAL A 356 -2.75 -6.43 33.23
N PRO A 357 -1.89 -6.39 34.28
CA PRO A 357 -0.90 -7.44 34.53
C PRO A 357 -1.56 -8.83 34.68
N TRP A 358 -2.61 -8.92 35.49
CA TRP A 358 -3.36 -10.17 35.72
C TRP A 358 -3.93 -10.76 34.43
N ILE A 359 -4.62 -9.95 33.61
CA ILE A 359 -5.18 -10.41 32.34
C ILE A 359 -4.05 -10.83 31.38
N CYS A 360 -2.96 -10.05 31.28
CA CYS A 360 -1.84 -10.39 30.39
C CYS A 360 -1.15 -11.69 30.81
N ALA A 361 -1.01 -11.94 32.10
CA ALA A 361 -0.38 -13.15 32.63
C ALA A 361 -1.16 -14.43 32.27
N TYR A 362 -2.51 -14.37 32.28
CA TYR A 362 -3.36 -15.51 31.98
C TYR A 362 -3.75 -15.67 30.51
N THR A 363 -3.56 -14.66 29.65
CA THR A 363 -4.05 -14.69 28.26
C THR A 363 -2.98 -14.48 27.21
N GLY A 364 -1.83 -13.88 27.57
CA GLY A 364 -0.79 -13.49 26.62
C GLY A 364 -1.25 -12.47 25.56
N LEU A 365 -2.42 -11.85 25.73
CA LEU A 365 -2.88 -10.77 24.86
C LEU A 365 -1.89 -9.61 24.84
N ARG A 366 -1.88 -8.82 23.76
CA ARG A 366 -1.10 -7.59 23.74
C ARG A 366 -1.71 -6.62 24.74
N VAL A 367 -0.87 -5.89 25.48
CA VAL A 367 -1.34 -4.93 26.49
C VAL A 367 -2.39 -3.96 25.93
N THR A 368 -2.25 -3.51 24.68
CA THR A 368 -3.22 -2.58 24.08
C THR A 368 -4.57 -3.25 23.82
N GLU A 369 -4.59 -4.53 23.43
CA GLU A 369 -5.81 -5.34 23.26
C GLU A 369 -6.53 -5.52 24.60
N VAL A 370 -5.79 -5.62 25.70
CA VAL A 370 -6.37 -5.64 27.06
C VAL A 370 -6.90 -4.27 27.46
N THR A 371 -6.10 -3.22 27.29
CA THR A 371 -6.46 -1.86 27.74
C THR A 371 -7.62 -1.24 26.98
N GLN A 372 -7.98 -1.78 25.81
CA GLN A 372 -9.13 -1.34 25.02
C GLN A 372 -10.45 -2.02 25.40
N LEU A 373 -10.42 -3.07 26.24
CA LEU A 373 -11.62 -3.83 26.62
C LEU A 373 -12.68 -2.94 27.28
N ARG A 374 -13.92 -3.13 26.83
CA ARG A 374 -15.15 -2.57 27.40
C ARG A 374 -15.94 -3.67 28.12
N GLY A 375 -16.93 -3.32 28.92
CA GLY A 375 -17.79 -4.33 29.56
C GLY A 375 -18.55 -5.21 28.56
N VAL A 376 -18.97 -4.65 27.42
CA VAL A 376 -19.61 -5.40 26.31
C VAL A 376 -18.70 -6.42 25.63
N ASP A 377 -17.39 -6.31 25.84
CA ASP A 377 -16.39 -7.23 25.31
C ASP A 377 -16.17 -8.43 26.26
N VAL A 378 -16.78 -8.45 27.45
CA VAL A 378 -16.77 -9.59 28.38
C VAL A 378 -18.11 -10.30 28.28
N ARG A 379 -18.09 -11.54 27.80
CA ARG A 379 -19.29 -12.29 27.42
C ARG A 379 -19.26 -13.70 28.02
N THR A 380 -20.41 -14.35 27.99
CA THR A 380 -20.56 -15.73 28.43
C THR A 380 -21.31 -16.51 27.37
N GLU A 381 -20.79 -17.68 27.00
CA GLU A 381 -21.44 -18.62 26.09
C GLU A 381 -21.34 -20.02 26.68
N GLY A 382 -22.46 -20.74 26.74
CA GLY A 382 -22.51 -22.07 27.36
C GLY A 382 -21.99 -22.10 28.80
N GLY A 383 -22.18 -21.01 29.57
CA GLY A 383 -21.65 -20.86 30.92
C GLY A 383 -20.16 -20.51 31.01
N THR A 384 -19.44 -20.47 29.89
CA THR A 384 -18.00 -20.17 29.84
C THR A 384 -17.77 -18.67 29.61
N PRO A 385 -17.14 -17.94 30.55
CA PRO A 385 -16.79 -16.54 30.35
C PRO A 385 -15.58 -16.38 29.42
N PHE A 386 -15.64 -15.39 28.53
CA PHE A 386 -14.57 -15.07 27.59
C PHE A 386 -14.44 -13.57 27.35
N LEU A 387 -13.24 -13.15 26.93
CA LEU A 387 -12.97 -11.82 26.40
C LEU A 387 -13.09 -11.87 24.87
N PHE A 388 -13.86 -10.97 24.31
CA PHE A 388 -14.05 -10.78 22.87
C PHE A 388 -13.15 -9.63 22.40
N ILE A 389 -12.06 -9.96 21.70
CA ILE A 389 -11.14 -8.97 21.17
C ILE A 389 -11.65 -8.56 19.79
N THR A 390 -11.98 -7.28 19.62
CA THR A 390 -12.59 -6.76 18.39
C THR A 390 -11.94 -5.44 17.94
N PRO A 391 -11.82 -5.20 16.62
CA PRO A 391 -11.42 -3.90 16.06
C PRO A 391 -12.32 -2.73 16.48
N GLU A 392 -13.57 -3.00 16.88
CA GLU A 392 -14.51 -1.98 17.34
C GLU A 392 -14.07 -1.29 18.65
N ALA A 393 -13.33 -2.02 19.50
CA ALA A 393 -12.78 -1.48 20.75
C ALA A 393 -11.50 -0.67 20.51
N GLY A 394 -10.81 -0.95 19.40
CA GLY A 394 -9.58 -0.29 18.98
C GLY A 394 -8.77 -1.16 18.03
N SER A 395 -7.75 -0.56 17.39
CA SER A 395 -6.96 -1.23 16.34
C SER A 395 -6.31 -2.53 16.84
N THR A 396 -6.59 -3.63 16.14
CA THR A 396 -5.91 -4.91 16.33
C THR A 396 -4.87 -5.12 15.22
N LYS A 397 -3.92 -6.04 15.39
CA LYS A 397 -2.88 -6.26 14.37
C LYS A 397 -3.47 -6.78 13.05
N SER A 398 -4.50 -7.63 13.10
CA SER A 398 -5.09 -8.33 11.95
C SER A 398 -6.41 -7.72 11.46
N ASP A 399 -6.98 -6.75 12.18
CA ASP A 399 -8.35 -6.23 11.98
C ASP A 399 -9.44 -7.34 12.01
N LYS A 400 -9.10 -8.49 12.61
CA LYS A 400 -10.03 -9.58 12.88
C LYS A 400 -10.44 -9.57 14.34
N ALA A 401 -11.61 -10.15 14.62
CA ALA A 401 -12.06 -10.45 15.96
C ALA A 401 -11.72 -11.89 16.35
N TRP A 402 -11.45 -12.13 17.62
CA TRP A 402 -11.23 -13.46 18.19
C TRP A 402 -11.60 -13.47 19.68
N THR A 403 -11.60 -14.65 20.30
CA THR A 403 -11.93 -14.82 21.71
C THR A 403 -10.77 -15.43 22.50
N THR A 404 -10.74 -15.15 23.80
CA THR A 404 -9.91 -15.87 24.77
C THR A 404 -10.75 -16.17 26.01
N ALA A 405 -10.67 -17.38 26.54
CA ALA A 405 -11.38 -17.72 27.78
C ALA A 405 -10.80 -16.93 28.98
N VAL A 406 -11.63 -16.72 30.01
CA VAL A 406 -11.24 -16.05 31.25
C VAL A 406 -10.88 -17.10 32.28
N HIS A 407 -9.61 -17.11 32.72
CA HIS A 407 -9.14 -18.05 33.73
C HIS A 407 -9.94 -17.97 35.05
N PRO A 408 -10.26 -19.10 35.73
CA PRO A 408 -11.04 -19.11 36.97
C PRO A 408 -10.52 -18.17 38.07
N HIS A 409 -9.20 -18.09 38.26
CA HIS A 409 -8.60 -17.15 39.22
C HIS A 409 -8.97 -15.67 38.92
N LEU A 410 -9.11 -15.26 37.66
CA LEU A 410 -9.59 -13.90 37.34
C LEU A 410 -11.06 -13.71 37.72
N VAL A 411 -11.88 -14.75 37.58
CA VAL A 411 -13.29 -14.74 38.00
C VAL A 411 -13.36 -14.55 39.51
N GLU A 412 -12.59 -15.33 40.27
CA GLU A 412 -12.50 -15.26 41.73
C GLU A 412 -12.02 -13.90 42.23
N LEU A 413 -11.03 -13.30 41.56
CA LEU A 413 -10.56 -11.94 41.89
C LEU A 413 -11.63 -10.86 41.66
N GLY A 414 -12.71 -11.18 40.94
CA GLY A 414 -13.84 -10.29 40.68
C GLY A 414 -13.80 -9.60 39.31
N LEU A 415 -13.05 -10.12 38.33
CA LEU A 415 -12.91 -9.49 37.02
C LEU A 415 -14.26 -9.30 36.31
N LEU A 416 -15.12 -10.32 36.34
CA LEU A 416 -16.42 -10.28 35.67
C LEU A 416 -17.34 -9.24 36.32
N SER A 417 -17.35 -9.16 37.65
CA SER A 417 -18.12 -8.17 38.40
C SER A 417 -17.65 -6.75 38.08
N MET A 418 -16.33 -6.54 38.01
CA MET A 418 -15.75 -5.25 37.66
C MET A 418 -16.20 -4.77 36.26
N PHE A 419 -16.14 -5.64 35.24
CA PHE A 419 -16.60 -5.26 33.90
C PHE A 419 -18.12 -5.05 33.82
N LYS A 420 -18.91 -5.84 34.57
CA LYS A 420 -20.35 -5.66 34.66
C LYS A 420 -20.71 -4.28 35.24
N GLU A 421 -20.02 -3.84 36.27
CA GLU A 421 -20.23 -2.52 36.89
C GLU A 421 -19.84 -1.37 35.95
N ILE A 422 -18.76 -1.53 35.19
CA ILE A 422 -18.31 -0.53 34.19
C ILE A 422 -19.30 -0.38 33.02
N GLY A 423 -19.98 -1.47 32.63
CA GLY A 423 -20.91 -1.48 31.49
C GLY A 423 -20.22 -1.21 30.16
N ASP A 424 -20.90 -0.53 29.25
CA ASP A 424 -20.49 -0.46 27.83
C ASP A 424 -19.22 0.37 27.57
N GLY A 425 -18.73 1.10 28.57
CA GLY A 425 -17.55 1.92 28.48
C GLY A 425 -16.23 1.14 28.60
N PRO A 426 -15.10 1.75 28.20
CA PRO A 426 -13.77 1.18 28.40
C PRO A 426 -13.39 1.10 29.87
N ALA A 427 -12.73 0.01 30.27
CA ALA A 427 -12.38 -0.20 31.67
C ALA A 427 -11.15 0.58 32.13
N PHE A 428 -10.17 0.77 31.25
CA PHE A 428 -8.79 1.13 31.63
C PHE A 428 -8.37 2.55 31.23
N TYR A 429 -9.26 3.31 30.61
CA TYR A 429 -9.03 4.71 30.28
C TYR A 429 -10.32 5.53 30.34
N VAL A 430 -10.18 6.84 30.38
CA VAL A 430 -11.32 7.76 30.38
C VAL A 430 -12.03 7.71 29.01
N PRO A 431 -13.34 7.41 28.94
CA PRO A 431 -14.04 7.23 27.68
C PRO A 431 -13.96 8.46 26.76
N TYR A 432 -13.99 8.21 25.45
CA TYR A 432 -14.15 9.28 24.47
C TYR A 432 -15.64 9.66 24.36
N PRO A 433 -15.98 10.91 23.98
CA PRO A 433 -17.36 11.27 23.64
C PRO A 433 -17.90 10.35 22.55
N ALA A 434 -19.20 10.02 22.60
CA ALA A 434 -19.83 9.03 21.70
C ALA A 434 -19.60 9.32 20.20
N GLU A 435 -19.52 10.59 19.81
CA GLU A 435 -19.31 11.03 18.43
C GLU A 435 -17.84 10.94 17.96
N THR A 436 -16.93 10.45 18.81
CA THR A 436 -15.50 10.40 18.50
C THR A 436 -15.21 9.20 17.62
N ASN A 437 -14.78 9.46 16.39
CA ASN A 437 -14.24 8.42 15.53
C ASN A 437 -12.82 8.03 16.01
N LEU A 438 -12.66 6.82 16.53
CA LEU A 438 -11.39 6.32 17.04
C LEU A 438 -10.32 6.17 15.95
N SER A 439 -10.72 6.01 14.68
CA SER A 439 -9.78 5.94 13.55
C SER A 439 -9.10 7.29 13.26
N ASP A 440 -9.71 8.39 13.67
CA ASP A 440 -9.26 9.75 13.34
C ASP A 440 -8.34 10.33 14.42
N ILE A 441 -8.04 9.55 15.47
CA ILE A 441 -7.17 9.97 16.56
C ILE A 441 -5.73 10.01 16.07
N THR A 442 -5.20 11.22 15.97
CA THR A 442 -3.77 11.45 15.74
C THR A 442 -2.99 11.27 17.05
N GLY A 443 -1.85 10.57 16.99
CA GLY A 443 -1.01 10.28 18.15
C GLY A 443 -1.35 8.97 18.88
N SER A 444 -1.04 8.88 20.17
CA SER A 444 -1.30 7.66 20.95
C SER A 444 -2.75 7.64 21.44
N SER A 445 -3.45 6.53 21.20
CA SER A 445 -4.77 6.31 21.80
C SER A 445 -4.69 6.22 23.32
N ARG A 446 -5.79 6.53 24.01
CA ARG A 446 -5.88 6.43 25.48
C ARG A 446 -5.65 5.01 25.99
N ALA A 447 -6.07 3.99 25.24
CA ALA A 447 -5.76 2.59 25.52
C ALA A 447 -4.24 2.35 25.48
N LYS A 448 -3.56 2.80 24.43
CA LYS A 448 -2.10 2.71 24.32
C LYS A 448 -1.40 3.44 25.46
N GLU A 449 -1.85 4.64 25.82
CA GLU A 449 -1.32 5.36 26.97
C GLU A 449 -1.54 4.62 28.29
N ALA A 450 -2.71 4.02 28.51
CA ALA A 450 -2.98 3.21 29.70
C ALA A 450 -1.99 2.03 29.80
N GLY A 451 -1.74 1.34 28.68
CA GLY A 451 -0.74 0.29 28.62
C GLY A 451 0.68 0.79 28.90
N ASN A 452 1.08 1.93 28.32
CA ASN A 452 2.38 2.54 28.60
C ASN A 452 2.56 2.85 30.08
N ARG A 453 1.54 3.43 30.73
CA ARG A 453 1.58 3.74 32.17
C ARG A 453 1.71 2.49 33.04
N VAL A 454 1.11 1.36 32.65
CA VAL A 454 1.32 0.07 33.33
C VAL A 454 2.78 -0.39 33.20
N GLY A 455 3.38 -0.26 32.02
CA GLY A 455 4.80 -0.59 31.80
C GLY A 455 5.75 0.35 32.57
N GLU A 456 5.44 1.64 32.61
CA GLU A 456 6.16 2.64 33.40
C GLU A 456 6.05 2.34 34.90
N TRP A 457 4.88 1.96 35.41
CA TRP A 457 4.75 1.53 36.81
C TRP A 457 5.63 0.32 37.13
N ILE A 458 5.63 -0.72 36.29
CA ILE A 458 6.48 -1.90 36.53
C ILE A 458 7.96 -1.52 36.58
N THR A 459 8.41 -0.67 35.66
CA THR A 459 9.84 -0.35 35.52
C THR A 459 10.31 0.77 36.45
N ALA A 460 9.59 1.88 36.49
CA ALA A 460 9.99 3.08 37.23
C ALA A 460 9.50 3.10 38.69
N ASP A 461 8.33 2.51 38.99
CA ASP A 461 7.81 2.50 40.36
C ASP A 461 8.23 1.24 41.13
N LEU A 462 8.14 0.06 40.51
CA LEU A 462 8.56 -1.19 41.14
C LEU A 462 10.05 -1.50 40.97
N GLY A 463 10.75 -0.80 40.05
CA GLY A 463 12.16 -1.04 39.77
C GLY A 463 12.44 -2.39 39.08
N ILE A 464 11.43 -3.03 38.50
CA ILE A 464 11.58 -4.36 37.90
C ILE A 464 12.07 -4.17 36.45
N PRO A 465 13.28 -4.68 36.11
CA PRO A 465 13.83 -4.51 34.77
C PRO A 465 12.94 -5.14 33.71
N ALA A 466 12.73 -4.43 32.60
CA ALA A 466 11.94 -4.92 31.48
C ALA A 466 12.74 -5.91 30.63
N PRO A 467 12.31 -7.18 30.48
CA PRO A 467 12.92 -8.10 29.53
C PRO A 467 12.93 -7.51 28.12
N ASN A 468 14.10 -7.47 27.49
CA ASN A 468 14.35 -6.82 26.18
C ASN A 468 13.83 -5.37 26.06
N ASP A 469 13.83 -4.61 27.16
CA ASP A 469 13.35 -3.23 27.19
C ASP A 469 11.85 -3.10 26.82
N ARG A 470 11.06 -4.17 27.02
CA ARG A 470 9.63 -4.25 26.65
C ARG A 470 8.77 -4.82 27.78
N PRO A 471 8.46 -4.03 28.83
CA PRO A 471 7.82 -4.54 30.04
C PRO A 471 6.45 -5.16 29.77
N ASN A 472 5.67 -4.56 28.86
CA ASN A 472 4.34 -5.07 28.53
C ASN A 472 4.36 -6.31 27.62
N HIS A 473 5.39 -6.46 26.78
CA HIS A 473 5.49 -7.64 25.90
C HIS A 473 6.06 -8.86 26.64
N ALA A 474 6.74 -8.64 27.76
CA ALA A 474 7.30 -9.69 28.60
C ALA A 474 6.22 -10.63 29.17
N TRP A 475 5.01 -10.13 29.46
CA TRP A 475 3.86 -10.96 29.84
C TRP A 475 3.48 -11.99 28.78
N ARG A 476 3.44 -11.57 27.51
CA ARG A 476 3.14 -12.46 26.40
C ARG A 476 4.20 -13.57 26.27
N HIS A 477 5.46 -13.24 26.49
CA HIS A 477 6.54 -14.24 26.52
C HIS A 477 6.44 -15.18 27.71
N LEU A 478 6.06 -14.69 28.90
CA LEU A 478 5.77 -15.54 30.06
C LEU A 478 4.64 -16.52 29.72
N PHE A 479 3.48 -16.03 29.26
CA PHE A 479 2.34 -16.87 28.88
C PHE A 479 2.73 -17.91 27.83
N THR A 480 3.47 -17.52 26.78
CA THR A 480 3.94 -18.49 25.76
C THR A 480 4.90 -19.52 26.35
N THR A 481 5.74 -19.15 27.32
CA THR A 481 6.64 -20.10 27.99
C THR A 481 5.83 -21.09 28.82
N LEU A 482 4.97 -20.60 29.71
CA LEU A 482 4.09 -21.44 30.52
C LEU A 482 3.21 -22.37 29.66
N SER A 483 2.63 -21.86 28.57
CA SER A 483 1.80 -22.66 27.66
C SER A 483 2.56 -23.84 27.04
N ARG A 484 3.87 -23.72 26.84
CA ARG A 484 4.71 -24.80 26.31
C ARG A 484 5.01 -25.82 27.39
N ASP A 485 5.37 -25.33 28.58
CA ASP A 485 5.67 -26.18 29.73
C ASP A 485 4.45 -27.00 30.18
N LEU A 486 3.24 -26.47 29.95
CA LEU A 486 1.96 -27.10 30.31
C LEU A 486 1.28 -27.80 29.14
N GLU A 487 1.97 -27.93 27.99
CA GLU A 487 1.47 -28.63 26.80
C GLU A 487 0.07 -28.14 26.38
N MET A 488 -0.14 -26.82 26.37
CA MET A 488 -1.32 -26.23 25.75
C MET A 488 -1.30 -26.51 24.26
N ASP A 489 -2.48 -26.77 23.70
CA ASP A 489 -2.60 -26.91 22.25
C ASP A 489 -2.06 -25.64 21.55
N LYS A 490 -1.13 -25.84 20.61
CA LYS A 490 -0.44 -24.75 19.91
C LYS A 490 -1.46 -23.86 19.18
N GLN A 491 -2.43 -24.46 18.50
CA GLN A 491 -3.37 -23.72 17.66
C GLN A 491 -4.35 -22.93 18.52
N ALA A 492 -4.88 -23.54 19.59
CA ALA A 492 -5.73 -22.86 20.56
C ALA A 492 -5.00 -21.67 21.23
N ARG A 493 -3.75 -21.88 21.67
CA ARG A 493 -2.90 -20.81 22.21
C ARG A 493 -2.71 -19.69 21.19
N ASP A 494 -2.31 -20.02 19.97
CA ASP A 494 -2.02 -19.05 18.91
C ASP A 494 -3.29 -18.27 18.53
N TYR A 495 -4.46 -18.93 18.51
CA TYR A 495 -5.78 -18.33 18.33
C TYR A 495 -6.11 -17.34 19.45
N MET A 496 -6.03 -17.74 20.73
CA MET A 496 -6.30 -16.86 21.88
C MET A 496 -5.40 -15.62 21.90
N MET A 497 -4.18 -15.79 21.42
CA MET A 497 -3.19 -14.73 21.29
C MET A 497 -3.38 -13.85 20.04
N GLY A 498 -4.39 -14.09 19.21
CA GLY A 498 -4.73 -13.32 18.00
C GLY A 498 -3.69 -13.48 16.88
N SER A 499 -3.10 -14.66 16.75
CA SER A 499 -2.17 -14.99 15.67
C SER A 499 -2.96 -15.42 14.42
N SER A 500 -2.39 -15.17 13.24
CA SER A 500 -2.98 -15.67 11.99
C SER A 500 -2.59 -17.12 11.76
N PRO A 501 -3.46 -17.93 11.12
CA PRO A 501 -3.13 -19.29 10.71
C PRO A 501 -1.82 -19.35 9.92
N GLU A 502 -0.97 -20.34 10.23
CA GLU A 502 0.24 -20.64 9.46
C GLU A 502 -0.08 -21.50 8.23
N ASP A 503 -1.12 -22.35 8.32
CA ASP A 503 -1.67 -23.19 7.24
C ASP A 503 -3.16 -22.83 7.01
N ALA A 504 -3.61 -22.90 5.76
CA ALA A 504 -5.02 -22.74 5.41
C ALA A 504 -5.94 -23.72 6.18
N ARG A 505 -5.46 -24.92 6.51
CA ARG A 505 -6.23 -25.93 7.23
C ARG A 505 -6.51 -25.56 8.70
N GLU A 506 -5.64 -24.79 9.34
CA GLU A 506 -5.86 -24.25 10.69
C GLU A 506 -7.04 -23.25 10.72
N GLY A 507 -7.53 -22.82 9.55
CA GLY A 507 -8.74 -22.01 9.42
C GLY A 507 -10.05 -22.80 9.35
N TYR A 508 -10.04 -24.14 9.38
CA TYR A 508 -11.27 -24.94 9.39
C TYR A 508 -11.76 -25.19 10.82
N GLY A 509 -13.07 -25.00 11.03
CA GLY A 509 -13.71 -25.14 12.34
C GLY A 509 -13.56 -23.89 13.20
N ASP A 510 -14.36 -23.83 14.26
CA ASP A 510 -14.38 -22.71 15.20
C ASP A 510 -13.78 -23.10 16.55
N TRP A 511 -13.14 -22.14 17.20
CA TRP A 511 -12.65 -22.27 18.58
C TRP A 511 -13.72 -21.83 19.56
N THR A 512 -14.50 -22.79 20.07
CA THR A 512 -15.55 -22.49 21.05
C THR A 512 -14.95 -22.02 22.37
N PRO A 513 -15.62 -21.11 23.12
CA PRO A 513 -15.14 -20.68 24.43
C PRO A 513 -14.80 -21.84 25.39
N ALA A 514 -15.59 -22.91 25.36
CA ALA A 514 -15.33 -24.12 26.16
C ALA A 514 -14.02 -24.81 25.79
N THR A 515 -13.68 -24.89 24.49
CA THR A 515 -12.40 -25.45 24.03
C THR A 515 -11.24 -24.61 24.53
N LEU A 516 -11.37 -23.28 24.45
CA LEU A 516 -10.36 -22.34 24.94
C LEU A 516 -10.20 -22.41 26.46
N MET A 517 -11.30 -22.56 27.20
CA MET A 517 -11.29 -22.71 28.66
C MET A 517 -10.49 -23.93 29.09
N ARG A 518 -10.68 -25.09 28.43
CA ARG A 518 -9.91 -26.30 28.71
C ARG A 518 -8.39 -26.09 28.63
N GLU A 519 -7.93 -25.26 27.68
CA GLU A 519 -6.52 -24.94 27.54
C GLU A 519 -6.06 -23.88 28.55
N ILE A 520 -6.90 -22.88 28.85
CA ILE A 520 -6.61 -21.85 29.85
C ILE A 520 -6.50 -22.43 31.26
N GLU A 521 -7.36 -23.37 31.64
CA GLU A 521 -7.36 -24.04 32.95
C GLU A 521 -6.10 -24.88 33.22
N LYS A 522 -5.29 -25.17 32.20
CA LYS A 522 -3.97 -25.77 32.40
C LYS A 522 -3.02 -24.83 33.13
N LEU A 523 -3.22 -23.51 33.07
CA LEU A 523 -2.40 -22.57 33.85
C LEU A 523 -2.66 -22.76 35.34
N PRO A 524 -1.62 -22.92 36.16
CA PRO A 524 -1.79 -22.91 37.59
C PRO A 524 -2.17 -21.50 38.07
N ARG A 525 -2.84 -21.44 39.21
CA ARG A 525 -3.05 -20.20 39.96
C ARG A 525 -1.70 -19.55 40.28
N PHE A 526 -1.55 -18.25 39.95
CA PHE A 526 -0.47 -17.44 40.51
C PHE A 526 -0.73 -17.19 42.00
N GLU A 527 -0.04 -17.95 42.85
CA GLU A 527 -0.04 -17.73 44.30
C GLU A 527 0.75 -16.48 44.66
N VAL A 528 0.05 -15.46 45.18
CA VAL A 528 0.61 -14.19 45.67
C VAL A 528 -0.10 -13.74 46.95
N GLU A 529 0.59 -12.92 47.75
CA GLU A 529 -0.01 -12.30 48.93
C GLU A 529 -1.03 -11.22 48.51
N GLU A 530 -2.31 -11.49 48.77
CA GLU A 530 -3.40 -10.55 48.49
C GLU A 530 -3.57 -9.57 49.66
N ALA A 531 -3.51 -8.26 49.38
CA ALA A 531 -3.93 -7.23 50.33
C ALA A 531 -5.38 -6.76 50.04
N THR A 532 -5.94 -5.97 50.97
CA THR A 532 -7.36 -5.53 50.92
C THR A 532 -7.67 -4.50 49.84
N TYR A 533 -6.65 -3.85 49.27
CA TYR A 533 -6.86 -2.83 48.24
C TYR A 533 -7.53 -3.42 46.99
N ARG A 534 -8.55 -2.73 46.49
CA ARG A 534 -9.15 -2.94 45.17
C ARG A 534 -9.40 -1.56 44.53
N PRO A 535 -9.17 -1.41 43.21
CA PRO A 535 -9.47 -0.17 42.52
C PRO A 535 -10.98 0.05 42.41
N SER A 536 -11.43 1.30 42.48
CA SER A 536 -12.83 1.67 42.28
C SER A 536 -13.34 1.24 40.89
N THR A 537 -14.55 0.68 40.87
CA THR A 537 -15.32 0.34 39.67
C THR A 537 -16.16 1.51 39.14
N GLU A 538 -16.05 2.68 39.79
CA GLU A 538 -16.76 3.90 39.39
C GLU A 538 -16.56 4.22 37.90
N ARG A 539 -17.69 4.49 37.24
CA ARG A 539 -17.73 4.95 35.86
C ARG A 539 -17.26 6.39 35.78
N VAL A 540 -16.52 6.69 34.74
CA VAL A 540 -15.99 8.04 34.53
C VAL A 540 -16.64 8.64 33.30
N GLU A 541 -17.07 9.89 33.42
CA GLU A 541 -17.69 10.60 32.31
C GLU A 541 -16.73 10.73 31.11
N PRO A 542 -17.26 10.65 29.86
CA PRO A 542 -16.47 10.86 28.67
C PRO A 542 -15.78 12.22 28.66
N GLN A 543 -14.52 12.26 28.25
CA GLN A 543 -13.75 13.50 28.11
C GLN A 543 -13.24 13.68 26.68
N PRO A 544 -13.28 14.89 26.10
CA PRO A 544 -12.71 15.15 24.77
C PRO A 544 -11.18 15.03 24.77
N ILE A 545 -10.59 14.87 23.59
CA ILE A 545 -9.13 14.88 23.41
C ILE A 545 -8.61 16.30 23.71
N ARG A 546 -7.56 16.42 24.52
CA ARG A 546 -6.93 17.72 24.81
C ARG A 546 -6.44 18.33 23.48
N GLY A 547 -6.94 19.51 23.13
CA GLY A 547 -6.58 20.24 21.90
C GLY A 547 -7.56 20.09 20.72
N ALA A 548 -8.61 19.28 20.84
CA ALA A 548 -9.69 19.27 19.83
C ALA A 548 -10.63 20.47 20.05
N PRO A 549 -10.96 21.28 19.02
CA PRO A 549 -11.94 22.35 19.18
C PRO A 549 -13.29 21.73 19.55
N LEU A 550 -13.85 22.18 20.67
CA LEU A 550 -15.24 21.92 21.03
C LEU A 550 -16.12 22.40 19.86
N LYS A 551 -16.63 21.48 19.03
CA LYS A 551 -17.74 21.81 18.13
C LYS A 551 -18.90 22.18 19.06
N ARG A 552 -19.17 23.49 19.19
CA ARG A 552 -20.30 24.00 19.96
C ARG A 552 -21.56 23.27 19.49
N LEU A 553 -22.20 22.57 20.42
CA LEU A 553 -23.54 22.04 20.28
C LEU A 553 -24.47 23.22 19.98
N VAL A 554 -24.90 23.36 18.73
CA VAL A 554 -26.09 24.15 18.40
C VAL A 554 -27.27 23.22 18.66
N PRO A 555 -28.15 23.48 19.63
CA PRO A 555 -29.34 22.68 19.82
C PRO A 555 -30.18 22.74 18.54
N LYS A 556 -30.48 21.59 17.93
CA LYS A 556 -31.49 21.50 16.88
C LYS A 556 -32.82 21.92 17.48
N LEU A 557 -33.18 23.19 17.32
CA LEU A 557 -34.55 23.68 17.50
C LEU A 557 -35.45 22.84 16.60
N GLN A 558 -36.21 21.93 17.22
CA GLN A 558 -37.34 21.26 16.59
C GLN A 558 -38.29 22.35 16.10
N ARG A 559 -38.32 22.57 14.78
CA ARG A 559 -39.37 23.37 14.14
C ARG A 559 -40.69 22.61 14.31
N ARG A 560 -41.45 22.97 15.35
CA ARG A 560 -42.87 22.62 15.47
C ARG A 560 -43.59 23.15 14.23
N GLY A 561 -44.15 22.24 13.43
CA GLY A 561 -44.98 22.58 12.27
C GLY A 561 -46.19 23.41 12.70
N ARG A 562 -46.42 24.53 12.01
CA ARG A 562 -47.68 25.29 12.10
C ARG A 562 -48.82 24.44 11.52
N PRO A 563 -50.00 24.39 12.16
CA PRO A 563 -51.16 23.73 11.58
C PRO A 563 -51.70 24.53 10.39
N ARG A 564 -52.04 23.84 9.30
CA ARG A 564 -52.78 24.40 8.16
C ARG A 564 -54.19 24.79 8.63
N LYS A 565 -54.53 26.07 8.50
CA LYS A 565 -55.91 26.54 8.55
C LYS A 565 -56.67 25.97 7.35
N VAL A 566 -57.77 25.28 7.62
CA VAL A 566 -58.84 25.01 6.67
C VAL A 566 -59.78 26.21 6.71
N ALA A 567 -60.11 26.79 5.55
CA ALA A 567 -61.18 27.76 5.42
C ALA A 567 -61.90 27.51 4.09
N SER A 568 -63.22 27.29 4.22
CA SER A 568 -64.30 27.26 3.22
C SER A 568 -64.15 26.33 2.02
#